data_AF-A0A4U1JIJ2-F1
#
_entry.id   AF-A0A4U1JIJ2-F1
#
_cell.length_a   1.000
_cell.length_b   1.000
_cell.length_c   1.000
_cell.angle_alpha   90.00
_cell.angle_beta   90.00
_cell.angle_gamma   90.00
#
_symmetry.space_group_name_H-M   'P 1'
#
loop_
_entity.id
_entity.type
_entity.pdbx_description
1 polymer ?
#
loop_
_entity_poly.entity_id
_entity_poly.type
_entity_poly.pdbx_seq_one_letter_code
_entity_poly.pdbx_strand_id
1 'polypeptide(L)'
;MNYLERVLGLNPSADVDHQKLDDILADSKLTSLAPGKIAQIFWYARTKYIQAGETKSGTVNHAFLIGRLKSGNWFLSDQGQKPAFTLEQPDLPSLIKELKKAASEGRSWLDTSPTATRQLLTFAGIRIIGSPADMQKSLEQGQKDMVPAGKFLAEVDTGSITPGEKINAKAFVGSVTGTDPTAARSLFAGQSDSGFLIGEMPVGIYNVYTTTELFFEANLRGNIDVADSSKGLLVASPPIFEHAWLQLACSKVWAANLLKVY
;
A
#
# COMPACT_ATOMS: atom_id res chain seq x y z
N MET A 1 10.09 3.97 4.13
CA MET A 1 8.86 3.18 3.88
C MET A 1 7.73 4.10 3.48
N ASN A 2 7.28 4.03 2.23
CA ASN A 2 6.17 4.84 1.72
C ASN A 2 4.82 4.32 2.30
N TYR A 3 3.74 5.10 2.15
CA TYR A 3 2.43 4.74 2.71
C TYR A 3 1.87 3.44 2.11
N LEU A 4 2.07 3.23 0.82
CA LEU A 4 1.64 2.02 0.11
C LEU A 4 2.27 0.76 0.70
N GLU A 5 3.57 0.82 1.03
CA GLU A 5 4.28 -0.25 1.71
C GLU A 5 3.67 -0.55 3.07
N ARG A 6 3.36 0.47 3.88
CA ARG A 6 2.70 0.24 5.18
C ARG A 6 1.36 -0.47 4.98
N VAL A 7 0.50 0.05 4.12
CA VAL A 7 -0.88 -0.43 4.01
C VAL A 7 -0.97 -1.85 3.49
N LEU A 8 -0.07 -2.25 2.59
CA LEU A 8 0.02 -3.62 2.10
C LEU A 8 0.68 -4.58 3.12
N GLY A 9 0.90 -4.13 4.36
CA GLY A 9 1.58 -4.89 5.40
C GLY A 9 3.03 -5.15 5.04
N LEU A 10 3.64 -4.22 4.30
CA LEU A 10 4.98 -4.39 3.76
C LEU A 10 6.05 -4.00 4.79
N ASN A 11 6.26 -4.80 5.84
CA ASN A 11 7.33 -4.59 6.81
C ASN A 11 8.68 -5.16 6.29
N PRO A 12 9.69 -4.36 5.92
CA PRO A 12 10.97 -4.86 5.43
C PRO A 12 11.76 -5.46 6.59
N SER A 13 11.84 -6.79 6.67
CA SER A 13 12.63 -7.48 7.69
C SER A 13 14.11 -7.62 7.33
N ALA A 14 14.54 -7.09 6.18
CA ALA A 14 15.93 -7.16 5.75
C ALA A 14 16.22 -6.22 4.57
N ASP A 15 16.81 -5.06 4.84
CA ASP A 15 17.59 -4.34 3.85
C ASP A 15 18.91 -5.11 3.66
N VAL A 16 18.93 -6.04 2.71
CA VAL A 16 20.19 -6.56 2.17
C VAL A 16 20.37 -5.85 0.84
N ASP A 17 21.38 -4.99 0.74
CA ASP A 17 21.70 -4.28 -0.50
C ASP A 17 22.28 -5.27 -1.53
N HIS A 18 21.46 -5.69 -2.50
CA HIS A 18 21.93 -6.45 -3.65
C HIS A 18 22.10 -5.55 -4.89
N GLN A 19 23.21 -5.70 -5.61
CA GLN A 19 23.53 -4.90 -6.80
C GLN A 19 23.11 -5.57 -8.13
N LYS A 20 22.83 -6.88 -8.10
CA LYS A 20 22.35 -7.65 -9.26
C LYS A 20 21.32 -8.69 -8.84
N LEU A 21 20.46 -9.11 -9.77
CA LEU A 21 19.46 -10.16 -9.52
C LEU A 21 20.10 -11.50 -9.14
N ASP A 22 21.25 -11.83 -9.72
CA ASP A 22 21.96 -13.05 -9.35
C ASP A 22 22.35 -13.06 -7.85
N ASP A 23 22.66 -11.88 -7.26
CA ASP A 23 22.97 -11.77 -5.83
C ASP A 23 21.71 -12.03 -4.97
N ILE A 24 20.56 -11.55 -5.42
CA ILE A 24 19.25 -11.78 -4.78
C ILE A 24 18.90 -13.27 -4.84
N LEU A 25 19.10 -13.89 -6.01
CA LEU A 25 18.78 -15.29 -6.25
C LEU A 25 19.70 -16.25 -5.49
N ALA A 26 20.90 -15.79 -5.15
CA ALA A 26 21.85 -16.50 -4.31
C ALA A 26 21.66 -16.24 -2.81
N ASP A 27 20.83 -15.29 -2.41
CA ASP A 27 20.68 -14.92 -1.00
C ASP A 27 20.09 -16.08 -0.17
N SER A 28 20.69 -16.29 1.00
CA SER A 28 20.29 -17.34 1.94
C SER A 28 18.81 -17.27 2.34
N LYS A 29 18.23 -16.08 2.46
CA LYS A 29 16.82 -15.86 2.86
C LYS A 29 15.84 -16.32 1.79
N LEU A 30 16.24 -16.20 0.53
CA LEU A 30 15.45 -16.70 -0.58
C LEU A 30 15.66 -18.21 -0.73
N THR A 31 16.91 -18.65 -0.81
CA THR A 31 17.26 -20.06 -1.05
C THR A 31 16.80 -20.98 0.08
N SER A 32 16.66 -20.48 1.31
CA SER A 32 16.14 -21.22 2.47
C SER A 32 14.62 -21.18 2.63
N LEU A 33 13.86 -20.64 1.66
CA LEU A 33 12.40 -20.60 1.77
C LEU A 33 11.83 -22.03 1.90
N ALA A 34 11.03 -22.24 2.94
CA ALA A 34 10.28 -23.48 3.11
C ALA A 34 9.11 -23.55 2.10
N PRO A 35 8.63 -24.75 1.74
CA PRO A 35 7.39 -24.89 0.95
C PRO A 35 6.22 -24.09 1.56
N GLY A 36 5.47 -23.40 0.71
CA GLY A 36 4.37 -22.52 1.11
C GLY A 36 4.80 -21.12 1.59
N LYS A 37 6.08 -20.75 1.40
CA LYS A 37 6.60 -19.41 1.69
C LYS A 37 6.92 -18.67 0.39
N ILE A 38 6.57 -17.40 0.35
CA ILE A 38 6.80 -16.51 -0.78
C ILE A 38 7.72 -15.38 -0.30
N ALA A 39 8.46 -14.75 -1.18
CA ALA A 39 9.14 -13.49 -0.95
C ALA A 39 8.66 -12.51 -2.02
N GLN A 40 8.53 -11.25 -1.65
CA GLN A 40 8.45 -10.16 -2.60
C GLN A 40 9.81 -9.52 -2.68
N ILE A 41 10.29 -9.33 -3.89
CA ILE A 41 11.54 -8.65 -4.14
C ILE A 41 11.17 -7.29 -4.71
N PHE A 42 11.66 -6.25 -4.07
CA PHE A 42 11.56 -4.89 -4.57
C PHE A 42 12.92 -4.46 -5.09
N TRP A 43 12.96 -3.83 -6.26
CA TRP A 43 14.18 -3.19 -6.71
C TRP A 43 13.93 -1.85 -7.38
N TYR A 44 14.99 -1.05 -7.39
CA TYR A 44 15.11 0.20 -8.14
C TYR A 44 16.11 -0.02 -9.27
N ALA A 45 15.61 -0.07 -10.52
CA ALA A 45 16.44 -0.15 -11.70
C ALA A 45 16.68 1.26 -12.25
N ARG A 46 17.95 1.66 -12.46
CA ARG A 46 18.26 2.87 -13.23
C ARG A 46 18.09 2.57 -14.71
N THR A 47 17.13 3.23 -15.34
CA THR A 47 16.87 3.11 -16.78
C THR A 47 17.40 4.33 -17.49
N LYS A 48 18.00 4.13 -18.67
CA LYS A 48 18.25 5.19 -19.62
C LYS A 48 17.17 5.14 -20.69
N TYR A 49 16.45 6.24 -20.87
CA TYR A 49 15.45 6.36 -21.92
C TYR A 49 15.74 7.60 -22.76
N ILE A 50 15.40 7.53 -24.05
CA ILE A 50 15.55 8.68 -24.94
C ILE A 50 14.29 9.52 -24.82
N GLN A 51 14.44 10.78 -24.40
CA GLN A 51 13.37 11.76 -24.40
C GLN A 51 13.84 12.98 -25.18
N ALA A 52 13.11 13.31 -26.26
CA ALA A 52 13.45 14.41 -27.16
C ALA A 52 14.88 14.32 -27.76
N GLY A 53 15.32 13.11 -28.12
CA GLY A 53 16.65 12.89 -28.72
C GLY A 53 17.81 12.84 -27.73
N GLU A 54 17.57 13.11 -26.44
CA GLU A 54 18.57 13.05 -25.38
C GLU A 54 18.42 11.79 -24.54
N THR A 55 19.56 11.18 -24.17
CA THR A 55 19.57 10.06 -23.22
C THR A 55 19.39 10.59 -21.81
N LYS A 56 18.22 10.34 -21.22
CA LYS A 56 17.92 10.68 -19.82
C LYS A 56 18.04 9.47 -18.93
N SER A 57 18.41 9.68 -17.67
CA SER A 57 18.42 8.65 -16.64
C SER A 57 17.16 8.78 -15.79
N GLY A 58 16.44 7.67 -15.60
CA GLY A 58 15.31 7.54 -14.69
C GLY A 58 15.54 6.42 -13.69
N THR A 59 14.74 6.40 -12.64
CA THR A 59 14.63 5.26 -11.73
C THR A 59 13.28 4.62 -11.94
N VAL A 60 13.26 3.32 -12.19
CA VAL A 60 12.03 2.52 -12.29
C VAL A 60 11.97 1.61 -11.08
N ASN A 61 10.83 1.65 -10.39
CA ASN A 61 10.53 0.74 -9.29
C ASN A 61 9.87 -0.49 -9.88
N HIS A 62 10.31 -1.67 -9.43
CA HIS A 62 9.72 -2.92 -9.86
C HIS A 62 9.61 -3.86 -8.66
N ALA A 63 8.56 -4.69 -8.68
CA ALA A 63 8.35 -5.71 -7.68
C ALA A 63 7.87 -7.01 -8.33
N PHE A 64 8.39 -8.12 -7.83
CA PHE A 64 7.92 -9.45 -8.22
C PHE A 64 7.85 -10.36 -7.00
N LEU A 65 7.04 -11.40 -7.11
CA LEU A 65 6.93 -12.46 -6.11
C LEU A 65 7.78 -13.65 -6.54
N ILE A 66 8.47 -14.28 -5.60
CA ILE A 66 9.23 -15.51 -5.82
C ILE A 66 9.16 -16.37 -4.57
N GLY A 67 9.01 -17.68 -4.70
CA GLY A 67 9.03 -18.56 -3.53
C GLY A 67 8.72 -19.99 -3.86
N ARG A 68 8.28 -20.75 -2.85
CA ARG A 68 7.92 -22.15 -3.00
C ARG A 68 6.45 -22.37 -2.77
N LEU A 69 5.78 -23.01 -3.73
CA LEU A 69 4.41 -23.50 -3.59
C LEU A 69 4.34 -24.60 -2.53
N LYS A 70 3.12 -24.93 -2.09
CA LYS A 70 2.91 -26.06 -1.15
C LYS A 70 3.38 -27.40 -1.73
N SER A 71 3.36 -27.55 -3.06
CA SER A 71 3.91 -28.70 -3.78
C SER A 71 5.44 -28.82 -3.67
N GLY A 72 6.12 -27.75 -3.23
CA GLY A 72 7.58 -27.65 -3.18
C GLY A 72 8.20 -27.03 -4.43
N ASN A 73 7.44 -26.89 -5.52
CA ASN A 73 7.85 -26.20 -6.75
C ASN A 73 8.16 -24.73 -6.47
N TRP A 74 9.13 -24.21 -7.20
CA TRP A 74 9.45 -22.79 -7.22
C TRP A 74 8.51 -22.03 -8.14
N PHE A 75 8.11 -20.84 -7.69
CA PHE A 75 7.16 -19.97 -8.36
C PHE A 75 7.74 -18.56 -8.47
N LEU A 76 7.43 -17.88 -9.57
CA LEU A 76 7.69 -16.46 -9.75
C LEU A 76 6.47 -15.79 -10.40
N SER A 77 6.15 -14.57 -9.95
CA SER A 77 5.13 -13.70 -10.56
C SER A 77 5.66 -12.28 -10.68
N ASP A 78 5.89 -11.85 -11.92
CA ASP A 78 6.22 -10.48 -12.30
C ASP A 78 4.91 -9.71 -12.54
N GLN A 79 4.63 -8.76 -11.65
CA GLN A 79 3.39 -7.98 -11.66
C GLN A 79 3.46 -6.74 -12.57
N GLY A 80 4.57 -6.53 -13.29
CA GLY A 80 4.76 -5.37 -14.16
C GLY A 80 4.06 -5.47 -15.53
N GLN A 81 3.63 -6.66 -15.94
CA GLN A 81 2.96 -6.91 -17.21
C GLN A 81 1.47 -7.25 -17.03
N LYS A 82 0.64 -6.95 -18.04
CA LYS A 82 -0.76 -7.39 -18.13
C LYS A 82 -0.93 -8.30 -19.36
N PRO A 83 -1.24 -9.60 -19.19
CA PRO A 83 -1.37 -10.33 -17.91
C PRO A 83 -0.03 -10.46 -17.17
N ALA A 84 -0.09 -10.73 -15.86
CA ALA A 84 1.13 -10.93 -15.06
C ALA A 84 1.93 -12.11 -15.62
N PHE A 85 3.26 -11.95 -15.70
CA PHE A 85 4.14 -13.00 -16.17
C PHE A 85 4.44 -13.95 -15.01
N THR A 86 4.11 -15.22 -15.16
CA THR A 86 4.31 -16.24 -14.12
C THR A 86 5.16 -17.39 -14.61
N LEU A 87 6.05 -17.88 -13.74
CA LEU A 87 6.83 -19.10 -13.97
C LEU A 87 6.63 -20.05 -12.79
N GLU A 88 6.57 -21.34 -13.11
CA GLU A 88 6.63 -22.42 -12.12
C GLU A 88 7.66 -23.45 -12.59
N GLN A 89 8.56 -23.87 -11.71
CA GLN A 89 9.63 -24.81 -11.99
C GLN A 89 9.89 -25.72 -10.78
N PRO A 90 10.43 -26.94 -10.96
CA PRO A 90 10.64 -27.87 -9.85
C PRO A 90 11.68 -27.37 -8.84
N ASP A 91 12.67 -26.61 -9.30
CA ASP A 91 13.78 -26.10 -8.49
C ASP A 91 14.17 -24.67 -8.90
N LEU A 92 14.90 -24.00 -8.00
CA LEU A 92 15.36 -22.62 -8.21
C LEU A 92 16.30 -22.49 -9.43
N PRO A 93 17.30 -23.36 -9.65
CA PRO A 93 18.12 -23.29 -10.87
C PRO A 93 17.31 -23.30 -12.17
N SER A 94 16.29 -24.16 -12.25
CA SER A 94 15.39 -24.25 -13.40
C SER A 94 14.54 -22.98 -13.55
N LEU A 95 14.03 -22.44 -12.43
CA LEU A 95 13.32 -21.15 -12.42
C LEU A 95 14.18 -20.02 -12.96
N ILE A 96 15.45 -19.93 -12.53
CA ILE A 96 16.40 -18.92 -12.97
C ILE A 96 16.71 -19.05 -14.46
N LYS A 97 16.90 -20.29 -14.95
CA LYS A 97 17.14 -20.55 -16.37
C LYS A 97 15.98 -20.07 -17.24
N GLU A 98 14.75 -20.41 -16.88
CA GLU A 98 13.56 -19.96 -17.62
C GLU A 98 13.32 -18.45 -17.50
N LEU A 99 13.64 -17.86 -16.34
CA LEU A 99 13.59 -16.41 -16.16
C LEU A 99 14.55 -15.70 -17.12
N LYS A 100 15.81 -16.15 -17.18
CA LYS A 100 16.84 -15.61 -18.11
C LYS A 100 16.42 -15.77 -19.58
N LYS A 101 15.79 -16.89 -19.92
CA LYS A 101 15.23 -17.12 -21.26
C LYS A 101 14.09 -16.16 -21.57
N ALA A 102 13.09 -16.05 -20.69
CA ALA A 102 11.96 -15.14 -20.87
C ALA A 102 12.40 -13.67 -20.94
N ALA A 103 13.39 -13.29 -20.15
CA ALA A 103 14.09 -12.00 -20.22
C ALA A 103 14.67 -11.74 -21.61
N SER A 104 15.47 -12.67 -22.13
CA SER A 104 16.09 -12.55 -23.46
C SER A 104 15.08 -12.45 -24.62
N GLU A 105 13.88 -13.02 -24.42
CA GLU A 105 12.77 -12.96 -25.37
C GLU A 105 11.86 -11.72 -25.17
N GLY A 106 12.20 -10.83 -24.22
CA GLY A 106 11.42 -9.63 -23.90
C GLY A 106 10.11 -9.89 -23.14
N ARG A 107 9.88 -11.12 -22.68
CA ARG A 107 8.67 -11.56 -21.95
C ARG A 107 8.71 -11.29 -20.45
N SER A 108 9.87 -10.90 -19.91
CA SER A 108 9.99 -10.46 -18.51
C SER A 108 10.83 -9.19 -18.41
N TRP A 109 10.43 -8.29 -17.52
CA TRP A 109 11.18 -7.06 -17.23
C TRP A 109 12.29 -7.29 -16.22
N LEU A 110 12.39 -8.52 -15.69
CA LEU A 110 13.33 -8.93 -14.66
C LEU A 110 14.77 -9.14 -15.17
N ASP A 111 15.05 -8.90 -16.45
CA ASP A 111 16.42 -8.96 -16.97
C ASP A 111 17.30 -7.84 -16.37
N THR A 112 18.20 -8.21 -15.46
CA THR A 112 19.19 -7.30 -14.87
C THR A 112 20.51 -7.28 -15.63
N SER A 113 20.61 -7.97 -16.77
CA SER A 113 21.79 -7.88 -17.61
C SER A 113 21.92 -6.43 -18.12
N PRO A 114 23.10 -5.80 -18.00
CA PRO A 114 23.30 -4.46 -18.52
C PRO A 114 23.01 -4.45 -20.03
N THR A 115 22.09 -3.60 -20.46
CA THR A 115 21.90 -3.30 -21.89
C THR A 115 22.41 -1.89 -22.16
N ALA A 116 22.45 -1.47 -23.44
CA ALA A 116 22.76 -0.07 -23.77
C ALA A 116 21.82 0.94 -23.07
N THR A 117 20.64 0.49 -22.62
CA THR A 117 19.60 1.31 -21.96
C THR A 117 19.33 0.94 -20.50
N ARG A 118 19.91 -0.14 -19.96
CA ARG A 118 19.68 -0.62 -18.58
C ARG A 118 21.00 -0.68 -17.80
N GLN A 119 21.08 0.06 -16.70
CA GLN A 119 22.25 0.03 -15.81
C GLN A 119 22.05 -0.92 -14.62
N LEU A 120 23.16 -1.21 -13.92
CA LEU A 120 23.22 -2.00 -12.69
C LEU A 120 22.21 -1.51 -11.64
N LEU A 121 21.70 -2.45 -10.83
CA LEU A 121 20.76 -2.12 -9.75
C LEU A 121 21.45 -1.19 -8.76
N THR A 122 20.72 -0.19 -8.28
CA THR A 122 21.23 0.68 -7.21
C THR A 122 20.81 0.16 -5.84
N PHE A 123 19.66 -0.50 -5.76
CA PHE A 123 19.13 -1.12 -4.56
C PHE A 123 18.20 -2.27 -4.95
N ALA A 124 18.36 -3.40 -4.28
CA ALA A 124 17.38 -4.48 -4.32
C ALA A 124 17.29 -5.13 -2.95
N GLY A 125 16.07 -5.18 -2.40
CA GLY A 125 15.79 -5.74 -1.07
C GLY A 125 14.96 -7.01 -1.18
N ILE A 126 15.34 -8.03 -0.40
CA ILE A 126 14.57 -9.27 -0.28
C ILE A 126 13.59 -9.14 0.87
N ARG A 127 12.31 -9.23 0.55
CA ARG A 127 11.28 -9.21 1.56
C ARG A 127 10.57 -10.56 1.64
N ILE A 128 10.90 -11.33 2.66
CA ILE A 128 10.18 -12.59 2.92
C ILE A 128 8.74 -12.24 3.26
N ILE A 129 7.82 -12.73 2.44
CA ILE A 129 6.41 -12.74 2.73
C ILE A 129 6.18 -14.01 3.56
N GLY A 130 5.75 -13.84 4.82
CA GLY A 130 5.58 -14.95 5.75
C GLY A 130 4.51 -15.97 5.32
N SER A 131 4.00 -16.77 6.25
CA SER A 131 2.81 -17.58 5.94
C SER A 131 1.63 -16.67 5.55
N PRO A 132 0.58 -17.20 4.90
CA PRO A 132 -0.65 -16.44 4.68
C PRO A 132 -1.22 -15.79 5.95
N ALA A 133 -1.06 -16.44 7.11
CA ALA A 133 -1.45 -15.87 8.39
C ALA A 133 -0.56 -14.67 8.81
N ASP A 134 0.75 -14.74 8.54
CA ASP A 134 1.67 -13.63 8.83
C ASP A 134 1.46 -12.45 7.88
N MET A 135 1.09 -12.72 6.62
CA MET A 135 0.68 -11.70 5.65
C MET A 135 -0.55 -10.97 6.13
N GLN A 136 -1.59 -11.72 6.51
CA GLN A 136 -2.85 -11.14 6.98
C GLN A 136 -2.61 -10.26 8.20
N LYS A 137 -1.82 -10.73 9.18
CA LYS A 137 -1.44 -9.94 10.35
C LYS A 137 -0.67 -8.67 9.98
N SER A 138 0.28 -8.78 9.06
CA SER A 138 1.08 -7.64 8.61
C SER A 138 0.21 -6.62 7.87
N LEU A 139 -0.71 -7.09 7.02
CA LEU A 139 -1.68 -6.26 6.31
C LEU A 139 -2.56 -5.50 7.29
N GLU A 140 -3.18 -6.21 8.23
CA GLU A 140 -4.01 -5.61 9.28
C GLU A 140 -3.23 -4.59 10.12
N GLN A 141 -1.97 -4.89 10.47
CA GLN A 141 -1.12 -3.95 11.20
C GLN A 141 -0.78 -2.72 10.35
N GLY A 142 -0.48 -2.93 9.08
CA GLY A 142 -0.21 -1.89 8.11
C GLY A 142 -1.37 -0.91 7.92
N GLN A 143 -2.59 -1.45 7.86
CA GLN A 143 -3.82 -0.68 7.82
C GLN A 143 -4.06 0.08 9.13
N LYS A 144 -3.78 -0.52 10.29
CA LYS A 144 -3.83 0.20 11.58
C LYS A 144 -2.84 1.36 11.65
N ASP A 145 -1.63 1.17 11.14
CA ASP A 145 -0.56 2.17 11.20
C ASP A 145 -0.72 3.31 10.19
N MET A 146 -1.58 3.15 9.19
CA MET A 146 -1.89 4.20 8.20
C MET A 146 -2.55 5.41 8.85
N VAL A 147 -3.53 5.16 9.73
CA VAL A 147 -4.23 6.19 10.50
C VAL A 147 -4.19 5.77 11.96
N PRO A 148 -3.10 6.05 12.67
CA PRO A 148 -2.96 5.64 14.06
C PRO A 148 -4.00 6.33 14.95
N ALA A 149 -4.35 5.71 16.07
CA ALA A 149 -5.22 6.32 17.06
C ALA A 149 -4.67 7.69 17.53
N GLY A 150 -5.56 8.66 17.71
CA GLY A 150 -5.23 10.05 18.04
C GLY A 150 -4.72 10.89 16.87
N LYS A 151 -4.57 10.31 15.67
CA LYS A 151 -4.13 11.07 14.50
C LYS A 151 -5.16 12.12 14.11
N PHE A 152 -4.72 13.37 14.03
CA PHE A 152 -5.52 14.48 13.54
C PHE A 152 -5.90 14.31 12.07
N LEU A 153 -7.20 14.33 11.79
CA LEU A 153 -7.76 14.13 10.44
C LEU A 153 -8.08 15.47 9.80
N ALA A 154 -8.87 16.29 10.49
CA ALA A 154 -9.34 17.60 10.07
C ALA A 154 -9.98 18.32 11.25
N GLU A 155 -10.21 19.61 11.10
CA GLU A 155 -11.08 20.43 11.93
C GLU A 155 -12.34 20.78 11.15
N VAL A 156 -13.49 20.81 11.84
CA VAL A 156 -14.76 21.24 11.27
C VAL A 156 -15.32 22.41 12.06
N ASP A 157 -15.89 23.36 11.34
CA ASP A 157 -16.55 24.52 11.92
C ASP A 157 -17.79 24.89 11.10
N THR A 158 -18.82 25.37 11.79
CA THR A 158 -20.01 26.00 11.20
C THR A 158 -19.95 27.52 11.12
N GLY A 159 -18.92 28.14 11.69
CA GLY A 159 -18.62 29.56 11.58
C GLY A 159 -18.59 30.29 12.94
N SER A 160 -18.56 31.61 12.87
CA SER A 160 -18.04 32.56 13.89
C SER A 160 -18.58 32.49 15.33
N ILE A 161 -19.60 31.69 15.62
CA ILE A 161 -20.20 31.55 16.96
C ILE A 161 -20.01 30.17 17.58
N THR A 162 -19.68 29.15 16.78
CA THR A 162 -19.42 27.79 17.27
C THR A 162 -17.91 27.58 17.28
N PRO A 163 -17.30 27.09 18.37
CA PRO A 163 -15.91 26.70 18.33
C PRO A 163 -15.69 25.58 17.31
N GLY A 164 -14.64 25.71 16.49
CA GLY A 164 -14.18 24.64 15.62
C GLY A 164 -13.78 23.40 16.43
N GLU A 165 -14.04 22.22 15.87
CA GLU A 165 -13.80 20.95 16.54
C GLU A 165 -12.88 20.02 15.76
N LYS A 166 -11.89 19.50 16.47
CA LYS A 166 -10.88 18.60 15.89
C LYS A 166 -11.40 17.18 15.84
N ILE A 167 -11.26 16.60 14.66
CA ILE A 167 -11.57 15.22 14.39
C ILE A 167 -10.28 14.42 14.42
N ASN A 168 -10.23 13.45 15.31
CA ASN A 168 -9.11 12.54 15.44
C ASN A 168 -9.57 11.11 15.18
N ALA A 169 -8.70 10.28 14.60
CA ALA A 169 -8.96 8.85 14.50
C ALA A 169 -8.95 8.20 15.89
N LYS A 170 -9.87 7.26 16.15
CA LYS A 170 -9.94 6.50 17.40
C LYS A 170 -9.39 5.09 17.22
N ALA A 171 -9.99 4.31 16.32
CA ALA A 171 -9.61 2.92 16.12
C ALA A 171 -9.88 2.46 14.69
N PHE A 172 -9.02 1.57 14.19
CA PHE A 172 -9.27 0.82 12.97
C PHE A 172 -10.39 -0.20 13.19
N VAL A 173 -11.34 -0.25 12.26
CA VAL A 173 -12.49 -1.16 12.29
C VAL A 173 -12.22 -2.37 11.40
N GLY A 174 -11.73 -2.14 10.18
CA GLY A 174 -11.50 -3.19 9.21
C GLY A 174 -11.25 -2.64 7.81
N SER A 175 -11.08 -3.55 6.85
CA SER A 175 -10.91 -3.20 5.45
C SER A 175 -11.80 -4.06 4.55
N VAL A 176 -12.23 -3.51 3.42
CA VAL A 176 -12.85 -4.27 2.34
C VAL A 176 -12.10 -4.07 1.04
N THR A 177 -12.02 -5.13 0.24
CA THR A 177 -11.43 -5.10 -1.11
C THR A 177 -12.53 -5.06 -2.15
N GLY A 178 -12.36 -4.26 -3.20
CA GLY A 178 -13.29 -4.20 -4.33
C GLY A 178 -13.38 -2.82 -4.95
N THR A 179 -14.26 -2.67 -5.94
CA THR A 179 -14.51 -1.38 -6.61
C THR A 179 -15.71 -0.63 -6.04
N ASP A 180 -16.47 -1.24 -5.12
CA ASP A 180 -17.67 -0.67 -4.53
C ASP A 180 -17.45 -0.32 -3.04
N PRO A 181 -17.46 0.96 -2.64
CA PRO A 181 -17.28 1.38 -1.25
C PRO A 181 -18.49 1.06 -0.36
N THR A 182 -19.60 0.54 -0.90
CA THR A 182 -20.81 0.20 -0.12
C THR A 182 -20.54 -0.87 0.94
N ALA A 183 -19.67 -1.84 0.64
CA ALA A 183 -19.24 -2.84 1.62
C ALA A 183 -18.40 -2.22 2.76
N ALA A 184 -17.71 -1.10 2.52
CA ALA A 184 -16.97 -0.42 3.57
C ALA A 184 -17.94 0.27 4.55
N ARG A 185 -19.04 0.81 4.03
CA ARG A 185 -20.11 1.39 4.87
C ARG A 185 -20.78 0.36 5.76
N SER A 186 -20.92 -0.90 5.34
CA SER A 186 -21.55 -1.92 6.18
C SER A 186 -20.67 -2.36 7.36
N LEU A 187 -19.35 -2.11 7.33
CA LEU A 187 -18.48 -2.26 8.49
C LEU A 187 -18.81 -1.24 9.59
N PHE A 188 -19.51 -0.17 9.25
CA PHE A 188 -20.13 0.73 10.22
C PHE A 188 -21.52 0.21 10.58
N ALA A 189 -21.58 -0.70 11.56
CA ALA A 189 -22.83 -1.02 12.23
C ALA A 189 -23.21 0.19 13.10
N GLY A 190 -24.08 1.09 12.60
CA GLY A 190 -24.41 2.41 13.17
C GLY A 190 -24.93 2.43 14.61
N GLN A 191 -24.13 1.99 15.57
CA GLN A 191 -24.42 1.87 17.00
C GLN A 191 -23.27 2.41 17.87
N SER A 192 -22.30 3.12 17.29
CA SER A 192 -21.22 3.75 18.03
C SER A 192 -21.45 5.25 18.22
N ASP A 193 -21.15 5.76 19.41
CA ASP A 193 -21.03 7.19 19.74
C ASP A 193 -19.78 7.82 19.07
N SER A 194 -19.59 7.60 17.77
CA SER A 194 -18.37 7.94 17.05
C SER A 194 -18.66 8.14 15.56
N GLY A 195 -17.98 9.11 14.96
CA GLY A 195 -17.96 9.28 13.50
C GLY A 195 -17.08 8.22 12.84
N PHE A 196 -16.93 8.30 11.51
CA PHE A 196 -16.06 7.39 10.78
C PHE A 196 -15.34 8.04 9.60
N LEU A 197 -14.18 7.46 9.28
CA LEU A 197 -13.41 7.70 8.08
C LEU A 197 -13.36 6.40 7.26
N ILE A 198 -13.72 6.47 5.99
CA ILE A 198 -13.40 5.44 4.99
C ILE A 198 -12.30 6.03 4.11
N GLY A 199 -11.12 5.42 4.08
CA GLY A 199 -10.01 5.84 3.23
C GLY A 199 -9.61 4.73 2.26
N GLU A 200 -9.61 5.03 0.96
CA GLU A 200 -9.10 4.16 -0.08
C GLU A 200 -7.60 4.37 -0.25
N MET A 201 -6.83 3.37 0.14
CA MET A 201 -5.41 3.25 -0.17
C MET A 201 -4.98 1.81 0.11
N PRO A 202 -4.25 1.15 -0.81
CA PRO A 202 -4.19 1.49 -2.24
C PRO A 202 -5.57 1.46 -2.91
N VAL A 203 -5.61 1.89 -4.19
CA VAL A 203 -6.78 1.72 -5.06
C VAL A 203 -7.36 0.31 -4.93
N GLY A 204 -8.66 0.22 -4.66
CA GLY A 204 -9.41 -1.01 -4.46
C GLY A 204 -9.40 -1.56 -3.03
N ILE A 205 -8.76 -0.89 -2.07
CA ILE A 205 -8.75 -1.27 -0.65
C ILE A 205 -9.29 -0.11 0.19
N TYR A 206 -10.49 -0.29 0.74
CA TYR A 206 -11.15 0.69 1.61
C TYR A 206 -10.92 0.33 3.07
N ASN A 207 -10.27 1.22 3.81
CA ASN A 207 -9.95 1.08 5.22
C ASN A 207 -10.91 1.93 6.04
N VAL A 208 -11.50 1.35 7.08
CA VAL A 208 -12.52 2.00 7.91
C VAL A 208 -11.96 2.26 9.31
N TYR A 209 -12.11 3.49 9.78
CA TYR A 209 -11.69 3.94 11.10
C TYR A 209 -12.85 4.63 11.79
N THR A 210 -12.98 4.44 13.10
CA THR A 210 -13.82 5.30 13.95
C THR A 210 -13.09 6.62 14.22
N THR A 211 -13.84 7.70 14.41
CA THR A 211 -13.32 9.02 14.77
C THR A 211 -13.90 9.52 16.08
N THR A 212 -13.32 10.58 16.63
CA THR A 212 -13.93 11.34 17.72
C THR A 212 -15.35 11.76 17.36
N GLU A 213 -16.22 11.76 18.37
CA GLU A 213 -17.48 12.48 18.29
C GLU A 213 -17.22 13.98 18.42
N LEU A 214 -18.15 14.76 17.86
CA LEU A 214 -18.22 16.18 18.10
C LEU A 214 -19.03 16.43 19.37
N PHE A 215 -18.65 17.48 20.07
CA PHE A 215 -19.34 18.00 21.23
C PHE A 215 -20.49 18.92 20.82
N PHE A 216 -20.34 19.69 19.74
CA PHE A 216 -21.37 20.61 19.26
C PHE A 216 -22.12 20.01 18.07
N GLU A 217 -23.42 19.75 18.25
CA GLU A 217 -24.29 19.26 17.18
C GLU A 217 -24.32 20.21 15.97
N ALA A 218 -24.14 21.52 16.18
CA ALA A 218 -24.03 22.50 15.10
C ALA A 218 -22.94 22.10 14.10
N ASN A 219 -21.77 21.67 14.59
CA ASN A 219 -20.64 21.28 13.75
C ASN A 219 -20.89 20.03 12.88
N LEU A 220 -21.97 19.27 13.12
CA LEU A 220 -22.42 18.21 12.20
C LEU A 220 -22.79 18.73 10.79
N ARG A 221 -23.07 20.03 10.66
CA ARG A 221 -23.38 20.69 9.38
C ARG A 221 -22.21 21.54 8.86
N GLY A 222 -21.08 21.54 9.57
CA GLY A 222 -19.89 22.30 9.22
C GLY A 222 -19.13 21.66 8.06
N ASN A 223 -18.28 22.46 7.41
CA ASN A 223 -17.32 21.95 6.43
C ASN A 223 -15.95 21.77 7.09
N ILE A 224 -15.06 21.04 6.43
CA ILE A 224 -13.65 21.02 6.84
C ILE A 224 -13.08 22.44 6.71
N ASP A 225 -12.60 22.99 7.82
CA ASP A 225 -11.81 24.22 7.82
C ASP A 225 -10.40 23.89 7.30
N VAL A 226 -10.11 24.25 6.06
CA VAL A 226 -8.83 23.92 5.42
C VAL A 226 -7.65 24.63 6.11
N ALA A 227 -7.85 25.84 6.64
CA ALA A 227 -6.78 26.61 7.28
C ALA A 227 -6.36 25.94 8.59
N ASP A 228 -7.34 25.62 9.44
CA ASP A 228 -7.10 24.99 10.74
C ASP A 228 -6.79 23.49 10.62
N SER A 229 -7.15 22.90 9.47
CA SER A 229 -6.79 21.52 9.13
C SER A 229 -5.39 21.37 8.53
N SER A 230 -4.55 22.40 8.39
CA SER A 230 -3.26 22.31 7.65
C SER A 230 -2.32 21.16 8.03
N LYS A 231 -2.45 20.56 9.22
CA LYS A 231 -1.70 19.37 9.68
C LYS A 231 -2.50 18.06 9.65
N GLY A 232 -3.75 18.11 9.22
CA GLY A 232 -4.70 17.03 9.14
C GLY A 232 -4.49 16.16 7.91
N LEU A 233 -4.72 14.86 8.06
CA LEU A 233 -4.56 13.90 6.96
C LEU A 233 -5.48 14.19 5.76
N LEU A 234 -6.67 14.76 6.00
CA LEU A 234 -7.69 14.99 4.97
C LEU A 234 -7.55 16.32 4.20
N VAL A 235 -6.46 17.05 4.42
CA VAL A 235 -6.07 18.21 3.59
C VAL A 235 -4.58 18.19 3.23
N ALA A 236 -3.91 17.05 3.49
CA ALA A 236 -2.50 16.88 3.17
C ALA A 236 -2.23 17.05 1.67
N SER A 237 -1.05 17.60 1.34
CA SER A 237 -0.55 17.72 -0.03
C SER A 237 0.87 17.14 -0.11
N PRO A 238 1.09 16.07 -0.90
CA PRO A 238 0.12 15.36 -1.72
C PRO A 238 -0.95 14.62 -0.88
N PRO A 239 -2.15 14.35 -1.43
CA PRO A 239 -3.16 13.54 -0.78
C PRO A 239 -2.61 12.17 -0.39
N ILE A 240 -3.02 11.69 0.79
CA ILE A 240 -2.60 10.38 1.30
C ILE A 240 -3.56 9.29 0.83
N PHE A 241 -4.86 9.60 0.73
CA PHE A 241 -5.86 8.68 0.21
C PHE A 241 -6.13 8.98 -1.26
N GLU A 242 -6.41 7.94 -2.03
CA GLU A 242 -6.94 8.06 -3.39
C GLU A 242 -8.37 8.61 -3.33
N HIS A 243 -9.18 8.06 -2.42
CA HIS A 243 -10.49 8.58 -2.06
C HIS A 243 -10.67 8.52 -0.55
N ALA A 244 -11.37 9.50 0.03
CA ALA A 244 -11.69 9.48 1.46
C ALA A 244 -13.12 9.98 1.69
N TRP A 245 -13.85 9.33 2.58
CA TRP A 245 -15.19 9.71 3.02
C TRP A 245 -15.20 9.89 4.52
N LEU A 246 -15.63 11.06 4.98
CA LEU A 246 -15.74 11.40 6.40
C LEU A 246 -17.21 11.62 6.77
N GLN A 247 -17.66 10.98 7.84
CA GLN A 247 -18.98 11.18 8.44
C GLN A 247 -18.85 11.51 9.93
N LEU A 248 -19.61 12.50 10.38
CA LEU A 248 -19.59 13.00 11.74
C LEU A 248 -20.66 12.38 12.63
N ALA A 249 -20.41 12.39 13.94
CA ALA A 249 -21.36 11.99 14.97
C ALA A 249 -21.27 12.92 16.17
N CYS A 250 -22.38 13.16 16.85
CA CYS A 250 -22.49 13.90 18.12
C CYS A 250 -23.61 13.26 18.95
N SER A 251 -23.31 12.71 20.13
CA SER A 251 -24.32 12.27 21.12
C SER A 251 -25.55 11.54 20.53
N LYS A 252 -25.33 10.39 19.85
CA LYS A 252 -26.35 9.56 19.17
C LYS A 252 -27.06 10.22 17.97
N VAL A 253 -26.66 11.43 17.58
CA VAL A 253 -27.06 12.06 16.33
C VAL A 253 -25.95 11.86 15.31
N TRP A 254 -26.30 11.28 14.17
CA TRP A 254 -25.40 11.14 13.03
C TRP A 254 -25.89 12.05 11.91
N ALA A 255 -25.03 12.93 11.44
CA ALA A 255 -25.29 13.60 10.17
C ALA A 255 -24.65 12.76 9.06
N ALA A 256 -25.47 12.25 8.15
CA ALA A 256 -25.03 11.61 6.91
C ALA A 256 -24.41 12.60 5.90
N ASN A 257 -24.02 13.80 6.36
CA ASN A 257 -23.35 14.79 5.55
C ASN A 257 -21.90 14.35 5.39
N LEU A 258 -21.66 13.72 4.26
CA LEU A 258 -20.34 13.39 3.78
C LEU A 258 -19.54 14.67 3.58
N LEU A 259 -18.50 14.88 4.39
CA LEU A 259 -17.78 16.15 4.42
C LEU A 259 -16.64 16.27 3.42
N LYS A 260 -16.14 15.14 2.94
CA LYS A 260 -15.01 15.09 2.01
C LYS A 260 -15.16 13.86 1.11
N VAL A 261 -14.87 14.07 -0.17
CA VAL A 261 -14.59 13.08 -1.22
C VAL A 261 -13.46 13.69 -2.05
N TYR A 262 -12.52 12.87 -2.49
CA TYR A 262 -11.46 13.27 -3.42
C TYR A 262 -11.80 12.82 -4.84
#